data_AF-A0A2D5XQL7-F1
#
_entry.id   AF-A0A2D5XQL7-F1
#
_cell.length_a   1.000
_cell.length_b   1.000
_cell.length_c   1.000
_cell.angle_alpha   90.00
_cell.angle_beta   90.00
_cell.angle_gamma   90.00
#
_symmetry.space_group_name_H-M   'P 1'
#
loop_
_entity.id
_entity.type
_entity.pdbx_description
1 polymer ?
#
loop_
_entity_poly.entity_id
_entity_poly.type
_entity_poly.pdbx_seq_one_letter_code
_entity_poly.pdbx_strand_id
1 'polypeptide(L)'
;MPTSNQAKKRMRTDAVRRVANKAVSSAMKTAMKKVLDAENTESAQAALPNAMKMVDKAAKKNIIHANAAARNRSRLTRAAGAS
;
A
#
# COMPACT_ATOMS: atom_id res chain seq x y z
N MET A 1 12.26 25.34 -13.66
CA MET A 1 12.63 24.46 -14.79
C MET A 1 13.91 23.70 -14.44
N PRO A 2 14.12 22.46 -14.91
CA PRO A 2 15.36 21.73 -14.63
C PRO A 2 16.57 22.48 -15.21
N THR A 3 17.60 22.66 -14.38
CA THR A 3 18.80 23.45 -14.71
C THR A 3 19.88 22.62 -15.41
N SER A 4 19.79 21.28 -15.40
CA SER A 4 20.75 20.39 -16.05
C SER A 4 20.05 19.27 -16.84
N ASN A 5 20.77 18.70 -17.82
CA ASN A 5 20.29 17.56 -18.61
C ASN A 5 19.92 16.35 -17.74
N GLN A 6 20.66 16.13 -16.65
CA GLN A 6 20.34 15.09 -15.68
C GLN A 6 19.04 15.39 -14.92
N ALA A 7 18.85 16.64 -14.49
CA ALA A 7 17.62 17.05 -13.80
C ALA A 7 16.38 16.88 -14.71
N LYS A 8 16.49 17.21 -16.00
CA LYS A 8 15.42 16.97 -16.98
C LYS A 8 15.08 15.49 -17.13
N LYS A 9 16.10 14.61 -17.12
CA LYS A 9 15.91 13.16 -17.15
C LYS A 9 15.22 12.65 -15.88
N ARG A 10 15.67 13.11 -14.70
CA ARG A 10 15.06 12.73 -13.40
C ARG A 10 13.59 13.10 -13.34
N MET A 11 13.24 14.32 -13.75
CA MET A 11 11.84 14.79 -13.79
C MET A 11 10.93 13.84 -14.60
N ARG A 12 11.41 13.35 -15.74
CA ARG A 12 10.68 12.38 -16.58
C ARG A 12 10.55 11.01 -15.91
N THR A 13 11.65 10.47 -15.38
CA THR A 13 11.62 9.15 -14.73
C THR A 13 10.78 9.15 -13.46
N ASP A 14 10.82 10.24 -12.70
CA ASP A 14 10.08 10.36 -11.46
C ASP A 14 8.57 10.51 -11.70
N ALA A 15 8.17 11.20 -12.79
CA ALA A 15 6.77 11.26 -13.20
C ALA A 15 6.21 9.85 -13.49
N VAL A 16 6.95 9.02 -14.25
CA VAL A 16 6.56 7.64 -14.56
C VAL A 16 6.46 6.79 -13.29
N ARG A 17 7.48 6.86 -12.42
CA ARG A 17 7.49 6.15 -11.13
C ARG A 17 6.34 6.59 -10.23
N ARG A 18 6.03 7.89 -10.19
CA ARG A 18 4.94 8.45 -9.38
C ARG A 18 3.59 7.86 -9.80
N VAL A 19 3.31 7.76 -11.10
CA VAL A 19 2.05 7.18 -11.61
C VAL A 19 1.94 5.70 -11.24
N ALA A 20 3.00 4.92 -11.47
CA ALA A 20 3.02 3.50 -11.13
C ALA A 20 2.87 3.25 -9.63
N ASN A 21 3.58 4.02 -8.80
CA ASN A 21 3.50 3.92 -7.35
C ASN A 21 2.13 4.35 -6.82
N LYS A 22 1.54 5.40 -7.41
CA LYS A 22 0.19 5.87 -7.05
C LYS A 22 -0.84 4.76 -7.20
N ALA A 23 -0.81 4.00 -8.30
CA ALA A 23 -1.73 2.89 -8.53
C ALA A 23 -1.58 1.76 -7.49
N VAL A 24 -0.35 1.41 -7.12
CA VAL A 24 -0.09 0.39 -6.09
C VAL A 24 -0.52 0.90 -4.71
N SER A 25 -0.19 2.14 -4.36
CA SER A 25 -0.59 2.75 -3.09
C SER A 25 -2.11 2.92 -2.97
N SER A 26 -2.81 3.26 -4.05
CA SER A 26 -4.27 3.36 -4.04
C SER A 26 -4.91 1.99 -3.87
N ALA A 27 -4.45 0.98 -4.60
CA ALA A 27 -4.96 -0.38 -4.47
C ALA A 27 -4.78 -0.93 -3.03
N MET A 28 -3.59 -0.72 -2.45
CA MET A 28 -3.31 -1.06 -1.05
C MET A 28 -4.28 -0.35 -0.09
N LYS A 29 -4.47 0.98 -0.25
CA LYS A 29 -5.40 1.76 0.59
C LYS A 29 -6.84 1.27 0.47
N THR A 30 -7.30 0.98 -0.74
CA THR A 30 -8.64 0.43 -0.98
C THR A 30 -8.81 -0.94 -0.32
N ALA A 31 -7.81 -1.82 -0.43
CA ALA A 31 -7.87 -3.13 0.21
C ALA A 31 -7.88 -3.04 1.75
N MET A 32 -7.09 -2.13 2.33
CA MET A 32 -7.12 -1.86 3.77
C MET A 32 -8.49 -1.32 4.22
N LYS A 33 -9.05 -0.38 3.44
CA LYS A 33 -10.36 0.20 3.74
C LYS A 33 -11.48 -0.85 3.73
N LYS A 34 -11.45 -1.80 2.80
CA LYS A 34 -12.41 -2.92 2.77
C LYS A 34 -12.42 -3.79 4.05
N VAL A 35 -11.26 -3.94 4.71
CA VAL A 35 -11.17 -4.69 5.98
C VAL A 35 -11.71 -3.86 7.14
N LEU A 36 -11.50 -2.54 7.11
CA LEU A 36 -11.94 -1.62 8.18
C LEU A 36 -13.43 -1.29 8.09
N ASP A 37 -13.98 -1.22 6.89
CA ASP A 37 -15.40 -0.93 6.64
C ASP A 37 -16.28 -2.19 6.66
N ALA A 38 -15.69 -3.37 6.93
CA ALA A 38 -16.43 -4.62 7.02
C ALA A 38 -17.32 -4.63 8.27
N GLU A 39 -18.63 -4.79 8.09
CA GLU A 39 -19.61 -4.80 9.19
C GLU A 39 -19.55 -6.08 10.03
N ASN A 40 -19.13 -7.20 9.43
CA ASN A 40 -19.08 -8.52 10.08
C ASN A 40 -17.65 -9.04 10.19
N THR A 41 -17.34 -9.72 11.29
CA THR A 41 -16.02 -10.32 11.56
C THR A 41 -15.61 -11.34 10.49
N GLU A 42 -16.54 -12.17 10.01
CA GLU A 42 -16.29 -13.12 8.92
C GLU A 42 -15.91 -12.43 7.60
N SER A 43 -16.59 -11.33 7.27
CA SER A 43 -16.29 -10.55 6.07
C SER A 43 -14.94 -9.84 6.16
N ALA A 44 -14.56 -9.38 7.35
CA ALA A 44 -13.25 -8.81 7.62
C ALA A 44 -12.14 -9.87 7.48
N GLN A 45 -12.36 -11.08 8.02
CA GLN A 45 -11.43 -12.21 7.90
C GLN A 45 -11.26 -12.68 6.45
N ALA A 46 -12.32 -12.69 5.64
CA ALA A 46 -12.24 -13.02 4.22
C ALA A 46 -11.46 -11.98 3.41
N ALA A 47 -11.56 -10.69 3.76
CA ALA A 47 -10.87 -9.60 3.07
C ALA A 47 -9.39 -9.41 3.51
N LEU A 48 -9.06 -9.84 4.72
CA LEU A 48 -7.74 -9.74 5.34
C LEU A 48 -6.58 -10.33 4.51
N PRO A 49 -6.64 -11.56 3.94
CA PRO A 49 -5.52 -12.13 3.18
C PRO A 49 -5.19 -11.30 1.93
N ASN A 50 -6.19 -10.71 1.28
CA ASN A 50 -5.96 -9.85 0.13
C ASN A 50 -5.29 -8.53 0.55
N ALA A 51 -5.76 -7.91 1.63
CA ALA A 51 -5.15 -6.71 2.18
C ALA A 51 -3.69 -6.94 2.60
N MET A 52 -3.39 -8.04 3.30
CA MET A 52 -2.03 -8.43 3.66
C MET A 52 -1.13 -8.61 2.44
N LYS A 53 -1.60 -9.34 1.43
CA LYS A 53 -0.87 -9.54 0.17
C LYS A 53 -0.54 -8.21 -0.52
N MET A 54 -1.46 -7.25 -0.52
CA MET A 54 -1.22 -5.93 -1.10
C MET A 54 -0.20 -5.11 -0.31
N VAL A 55 -0.28 -5.15 1.03
CA VAL A 55 0.68 -4.48 1.93
C VAL A 55 2.09 -5.04 1.70
N ASP A 56 2.23 -6.36 1.64
CA ASP A 56 3.54 -7.00 1.44
C ASP A 56 4.10 -6.76 0.04
N LYS A 57 3.24 -6.70 -0.98
CA LYS A 57 3.66 -6.33 -2.33
C LYS A 57 4.16 -4.88 -2.41
N ALA A 58 3.51 -3.96 -1.69
CA ALA A 58 3.95 -2.58 -1.60
C ALA A 58 5.28 -2.44 -0.84
N ALA A 59 5.48 -3.25 0.20
CA ALA A 59 6.73 -3.30 0.95
C ALA A 59 7.89 -3.88 0.10
N LYS A 60 7.66 -4.99 -0.60
CA LYS A 60 8.66 -5.61 -1.49
C LYS A 60 9.11 -4.68 -2.61
N LYS A 61 8.24 -3.80 -3.08
CA LYS A 61 8.55 -2.77 -4.09
C LYS A 61 9.16 -1.49 -3.49
N ASN A 62 9.43 -1.45 -2.19
CA ASN A 62 9.92 -0.27 -1.46
C ASN A 62 9.03 0.97 -1.62
N ILE A 63 7.72 0.79 -1.88
CA ILE A 63 6.76 1.88 -1.96
C ILE A 63 6.35 2.33 -0.54
N ILE A 64 6.31 1.38 0.39
CA ILE A 64 6.18 1.62 1.82
C ILE A 64 7.39 1.02 2.54
N HIS A 65 7.81 1.63 3.64
CA HIS A 65 8.87 1.09 4.47
C HIS A 65 8.43 -0.20 5.18
N ALA A 66 9.35 -1.13 5.44
CA ALA A 66 9.07 -2.38 6.13
C ALA A 66 8.33 -2.17 7.48
N ASN A 67 8.79 -1.20 8.28
CA ASN A 67 8.12 -0.83 9.53
C ASN A 67 6.70 -0.27 9.34
N ALA A 68 6.43 0.41 8.22
CA ALA A 68 5.07 0.85 7.89
C ALA A 68 4.19 -0.35 7.51
N ALA A 69 4.73 -1.30 6.76
CA ALA A 69 4.05 -2.55 6.43
C ALA A 69 3.72 -3.37 7.70
N ALA A 70 4.67 -3.53 8.61
CA ALA A 70 4.47 -4.23 9.88
C ALA A 70 3.38 -3.57 10.75
N ARG A 71 3.41 -2.24 10.87
CA ARG A 71 2.35 -1.48 11.57
C ARG A 71 0.98 -1.70 10.95
N ASN A 72 0.89 -1.69 9.61
CA ASN A 72 -0.38 -1.90 8.92
C ASN A 72 -0.89 -3.34 9.08
N ARG A 73 -0.01 -4.36 9.02
CA ARG A 73 -0.40 -5.75 9.29
C ARG A 73 -1.00 -5.89 10.68
N SER A 74 -0.32 -5.39 11.71
CA SER A 74 -0.79 -5.44 13.10
C SER A 74 -2.14 -4.73 13.31
N ARG A 75 -2.36 -3.60 12.62
CA ARG A 75 -3.65 -2.89 12.69
C ARG A 75 -4.78 -3.69 12.02
N LEU A 76 -4.51 -4.30 10.86
CA LEU A 76 -5.50 -5.09 10.13
C LEU A 76 -5.88 -6.37 10.88
N THR A 77 -4.92 -7.07 11.50
CA THR A 77 -5.21 -8.28 12.29
C THR A 77 -6.09 -7.94 13.49
N ARG A 78 -5.74 -6.87 14.22
CA ARG A 78 -6.54 -6.41 15.36
C ARG A 78 -7.94 -5.97 14.94
N ALA A 79 -8.08 -5.29 13.81
CA ALA A 79 -9.38 -4.87 13.29
C ALA A 79 -10.29 -6.05 12.89
N ALA A 80 -9.71 -7.12 12.35
CA ALA A 80 -10.46 -8.33 11.99
C ALA A 80 -10.77 -9.27 13.17
N GLY A 81 -10.44 -8.86 14.41
CA GLY A 81 -10.62 -9.69 15.60
C GLY A 81 -9.67 -10.89 15.69
N ALA A 82 -8.66 -10.97 14.81
CA ALA A 82 -7.60 -11.97 14.89
C ALA A 82 -6.54 -11.45 15.88
N SER A 83 -6.74 -11.75 17.16
CA SER A 83 -5.77 -11.50 18.24
C SER A 83 -5.02 -12.78 18.55
#